data_AF-A0A372RI43-F1
#
_entry.id   AF-A0A372RI43-F1
#
_cell.length_a   1.000
_cell.length_b   1.000
_cell.length_c   1.000
_cell.angle_alpha   90.00
_cell.angle_beta   90.00
_cell.angle_gamma   90.00
#
_symmetry.space_group_name_H-M   'P 1'
#
loop_
_entity.id
_entity.type
_entity.pdbx_description
1 polymer ?
#
loop_
_entity_poly.entity_id
_entity_poly.type
_entity_poly.pdbx_seq_one_letter_code
_entity_poly.pdbx_strand_id
1 'polypeptide(L)'
;MAQIYHRSLSRFSVYKSLPLVTTAILRLWKVEIGGDHLDDPLKNLTLNGNDELSAINEIGDYWTEKPPKKHIHVLVEPPASNVASDEVLELREKLAAMQALLNKSVHAFDVVVSPKRTKSFKWTVNIEHATLDGLKEHIRGVHKTPALENDGAELSMLNDMFPPFTCEYKELKEDSSKAILNNLVTELKARLKAIPISGNEASKSQYVCSYLVAGVNLYEGKFELRPEKNITGPNGHGPVDFAIDLLQTAKTVGVTEVKDEDFFKGIAQNAVQLESALSNRKRKANEMEEESVFVGKVFGIITDAEKWYFMECSLDDQDRLRFKLSEPIVVVYKDENMENMVRKVLGHIAWLLEEVQKPDSASQSEERAIKKPRSSGNLKEKSDTVVKS
;
A
#
# COMPACT_ATOMS: atom_id res chain seq x y z
N MET A 1 19.08 -70.75 0.89
CA MET A 1 19.97 -71.87 0.54
C MET A 1 21.38 -71.34 0.43
N ALA A 2 22.32 -71.90 1.19
CA ALA A 2 23.74 -71.55 1.09
C ALA A 2 24.29 -71.96 -0.28
N GLN A 3 25.01 -71.08 -0.97
CA GLN A 3 25.76 -71.45 -2.16
C GLN A 3 27.09 -72.08 -1.73
N ILE A 4 27.28 -73.37 -2.02
CA ILE A 4 28.53 -74.10 -1.78
C ILE A 4 29.35 -74.05 -3.08
N TYR A 5 30.51 -73.39 -3.06
CA TYR A 5 31.47 -73.44 -4.17
C TYR A 5 32.39 -74.65 -4.03
N HIS A 6 32.31 -75.61 -4.96
CA HIS A 6 33.21 -76.76 -5.01
C HIS A 6 34.41 -76.47 -5.94
N ARG A 7 35.63 -76.35 -5.39
CA ARG A 7 36.87 -76.38 -6.19
C ARG A 7 37.93 -77.24 -5.50
N SER A 8 38.44 -78.23 -6.23
CA SER A 8 39.61 -79.02 -5.87
C SER A 8 40.84 -78.12 -5.70
N LEU A 9 41.29 -77.95 -4.45
CA LEU A 9 42.45 -77.16 -4.06
C LEU A 9 43.75 -77.92 -4.36
N SER A 10 44.13 -77.96 -5.63
CA SER A 10 45.43 -78.53 -6.04
C SER A 10 46.57 -77.50 -6.15
N ARG A 11 46.32 -76.19 -6.01
CA ARG A 11 47.39 -75.18 -6.01
C ARG A 11 47.06 -74.02 -5.06
N PHE A 12 47.98 -73.78 -4.14
CA PHE A 12 48.05 -72.66 -3.20
C PHE A 12 48.05 -71.26 -3.87
N SER A 13 48.03 -71.20 -5.21
CA SER A 13 48.10 -69.95 -5.99
C SER A 13 46.79 -69.17 -6.05
N VAL A 14 45.65 -69.74 -5.66
CA VAL A 14 44.33 -69.08 -5.80
C VAL A 14 44.00 -68.16 -4.61
N TYR A 15 44.59 -68.38 -3.44
CA TYR A 15 44.34 -67.53 -2.26
C TYR A 15 45.00 -66.14 -2.34
N LYS A 16 46.02 -65.96 -3.18
CA LYS A 16 46.65 -64.66 -3.43
C LYS A 16 45.86 -63.74 -4.36
N SER A 17 44.78 -64.21 -4.99
CA SER A 17 44.03 -63.46 -6.01
C SER A 17 42.61 -63.05 -5.60
N LEU A 18 42.27 -63.11 -4.32
CA LEU A 18 41.06 -62.44 -3.82
C LEU A 18 41.44 -61.00 -3.47
N PRO A 19 41.08 -59.99 -4.28
CA PRO A 19 41.40 -58.60 -3.99
C PRO A 19 40.53 -58.16 -2.82
N LEU A 20 41.16 -57.75 -1.71
CA LEU A 20 40.57 -57.02 -0.57
C LEU A 20 39.08 -57.31 -0.33
N VAL A 21 38.73 -58.55 0.01
CA VAL A 21 37.46 -58.78 0.68
C VAL A 21 37.72 -58.57 2.16
N THR A 22 37.56 -57.34 2.61
CA THR A 22 37.47 -57.05 4.05
C THR A 22 36.32 -57.87 4.61
N THR A 23 36.64 -58.71 5.59
CA THR A 23 35.75 -59.60 6.35
C THR A 23 34.58 -58.90 7.06
N ALA A 24 34.47 -57.57 6.97
CA ALA A 24 33.37 -56.79 7.52
C ALA A 24 31.98 -57.16 6.95
N ILE A 25 31.91 -57.86 5.82
CA ILE A 25 30.64 -58.23 5.16
C ILE A 25 30.40 -59.77 5.18
N LEU A 26 31.41 -60.58 5.51
CA LEU A 26 31.32 -62.05 5.43
C LEU A 26 31.74 -62.70 6.77
N ARG A 27 30.92 -63.62 7.28
CA ARG A 27 31.31 -64.52 8.39
C ARG A 27 31.98 -65.76 7.81
N LEU A 28 33.15 -66.13 8.33
CA LEU A 28 33.99 -67.22 7.82
C LEU A 28 34.17 -68.29 8.89
N TRP A 29 34.19 -69.57 8.50
CA TRP A 29 34.49 -70.69 9.39
C TRP A 29 35.59 -71.56 8.80
N LYS A 30 36.51 -72.06 9.63
CA LYS A 30 37.47 -73.09 9.24
C LYS A 30 36.86 -74.47 9.48
N VAL A 31 36.75 -75.28 8.43
CA VAL A 31 36.31 -76.68 8.51
C VAL A 31 37.33 -77.56 7.83
N GLU A 32 37.67 -78.69 8.46
CA GLU A 32 38.55 -79.73 7.92
C GLU A 32 37.73 -81.00 7.66
N ILE A 33 37.68 -81.45 6.40
CA ILE A 33 36.95 -82.66 6.00
C ILE A 33 37.97 -83.66 5.44
N GLY A 34 38.05 -84.85 6.04
CA GLY A 34 38.92 -85.94 5.60
C GLY A 34 38.43 -86.58 4.29
N GLY A 35 39.37 -86.95 3.41
CA GLY A 35 39.08 -87.34 2.02
C GLY A 35 38.43 -88.71 1.78
N ASP A 36 38.02 -89.42 2.83
CA ASP A 36 37.65 -90.84 2.73
C ASP A 36 36.12 -91.04 2.64
N HIS A 37 35.33 -90.01 2.94
CA HIS A 37 33.86 -90.01 2.82
C HIS A 37 33.35 -88.59 2.48
N LEU A 38 33.20 -88.27 1.19
CA LEU A 38 32.85 -86.91 0.77
C LEU A 38 31.35 -86.56 0.88
N ASP A 39 30.43 -87.52 0.83
CA ASP A 39 28.99 -87.22 0.65
C ASP A 39 28.19 -87.03 1.95
N ASP A 40 28.54 -87.72 3.04
CA ASP A 40 27.82 -87.64 4.32
C ASP A 40 28.18 -86.42 5.19
N PRO A 41 29.46 -86.02 5.32
CA PRO A 41 29.84 -84.87 6.16
C PRO A 41 29.33 -83.53 5.62
N LEU A 42 29.17 -83.39 4.30
CA LEU A 42 28.68 -82.16 3.66
C LEU A 42 27.17 -81.97 3.85
N LYS A 43 26.39 -83.05 3.90
CA LYS A 43 24.93 -82.99 4.07
C LYS A 43 24.49 -82.61 5.48
N ASN A 44 25.32 -82.92 6.49
CA ASN A 44 25.01 -82.70 7.91
C ASN A 44 25.97 -81.71 8.60
N LEU A 45 26.62 -80.83 7.83
CA LEU A 45 27.61 -79.89 8.36
C LEU A 45 26.96 -78.88 9.32
N THR A 46 27.31 -78.97 10.60
CA THR A 46 26.82 -78.06 11.65
C THR A 46 27.86 -76.97 11.88
N LEU A 47 27.57 -75.73 11.48
CA LEU A 47 28.54 -74.61 11.55
C LEU A 47 28.72 -74.04 12.98
N ASN A 48 27.77 -74.26 13.88
CA ASN A 48 27.76 -73.68 15.23
C ASN A 48 28.79 -74.30 16.21
N GLY A 49 29.57 -75.29 15.78
CA GLY A 49 30.61 -75.94 16.59
C GLY A 49 32.04 -75.77 16.06
N ASN A 50 32.24 -75.00 14.99
CA ASN A 50 33.55 -74.79 14.35
C ASN A 50 34.07 -73.38 14.63
N ASP A 51 35.40 -73.20 14.55
CA ASP A 51 36.07 -71.93 14.81
C ASP A 51 35.68 -70.87 13.76
N GLU A 52 34.82 -69.94 14.19
CA GLU A 52 34.52 -68.72 13.43
C GLU A 52 35.75 -67.82 13.41
N LEU A 53 36.17 -67.42 12.20
CA LEU A 53 37.37 -66.62 12.01
C LEU A 53 37.06 -65.14 12.24
N SER A 54 37.96 -64.47 12.96
CA SER A 54 37.79 -63.06 13.31
C SER A 54 37.88 -62.16 12.08
N ALA A 55 36.96 -61.21 11.99
CA ALA A 55 36.77 -60.33 10.85
C ALA A 55 37.78 -59.18 10.72
N ILE A 56 38.92 -59.26 11.41
CA ILE A 56 39.95 -58.21 11.41
C ILE A 56 41.27 -58.64 10.77
N ASN A 57 41.47 -59.94 10.50
CA ASN A 57 42.72 -60.46 9.93
C ASN A 57 42.55 -60.82 8.45
N GLU A 58 43.62 -60.75 7.67
CA GLU A 58 43.58 -61.16 6.27
C GLU A 58 43.41 -62.68 6.15
N ILE A 59 42.71 -63.14 5.12
CA ILE A 59 42.44 -64.57 4.93
C ILE A 59 43.74 -65.37 4.84
N GLY A 60 44.82 -64.80 4.31
CA GLY A 60 46.11 -65.48 4.20
C GLY A 60 46.76 -65.82 5.55
N ASP A 61 46.45 -65.08 6.61
CA ASP A 61 47.10 -65.20 7.92
C ASP A 61 46.62 -66.42 8.72
N TYR A 62 45.43 -66.94 8.41
CA TYR A 62 44.87 -68.11 9.09
C TYR A 62 45.34 -69.46 8.49
N TRP A 63 45.99 -69.46 7.33
CA TRP A 63 46.49 -70.66 6.65
C TRP A 63 48.00 -70.57 6.40
N THR A 64 48.76 -70.53 7.49
CA THR A 64 50.23 -70.45 7.48
C THR A 64 50.92 -71.76 7.09
N GLU A 65 50.23 -72.90 7.24
CA GLU A 65 50.75 -74.22 6.86
C GLU A 65 50.07 -74.79 5.62
N LYS A 66 50.82 -75.59 4.85
CA LYS A 66 50.31 -76.25 3.66
C LYS A 66 49.35 -77.37 4.07
N PRO A 67 48.08 -77.38 3.62
CA PRO A 67 47.11 -78.35 4.10
C PRO A 67 47.50 -79.80 3.74
N PRO A 68 47.16 -80.78 4.58
CA PRO A 68 47.40 -82.19 4.29
C PRO A 68 46.71 -82.59 2.99
N LYS A 69 47.33 -83.46 2.19
CA LYS A 69 46.71 -83.97 0.96
C LYS A 69 45.33 -84.55 1.28
N LYS A 70 44.34 -84.24 0.42
CA LYS A 70 42.93 -84.71 0.51
C LYS A 70 42.02 -84.02 1.54
N HIS A 71 42.26 -82.76 1.91
CA HIS A 71 41.31 -81.95 2.71
C HIS A 71 40.71 -80.80 1.89
N ILE A 72 39.43 -80.47 2.14
CA ILE A 72 38.70 -79.36 1.49
C ILE A 72 38.34 -78.30 2.55
N HIS A 73 38.55 -77.03 2.20
CA HIS A 73 38.07 -75.88 2.98
C HIS A 73 36.89 -75.22 2.24
N VAL A 74 35.82 -74.89 2.96
CA VAL A 74 34.56 -74.34 2.40
C VAL A 74 34.25 -72.98 3.02
N LEU A 75 33.95 -71.97 2.20
CA LEU A 75 33.37 -70.70 2.63
C LEU A 75 31.85 -70.74 2.47
N VAL A 76 31.09 -70.27 3.47
CA VAL A 76 29.62 -70.27 3.45
C VAL A 76 29.11 -68.87 3.76
N GLU A 77 28.30 -68.29 2.87
CA GLU A 77 27.57 -67.04 3.09
C GLU A 77 26.14 -67.34 3.56
N PRO A 78 25.67 -66.78 4.69
CA PRO A 78 24.28 -66.93 5.11
C PRO A 78 23.36 -66.09 4.20
N PRO A 79 22.13 -66.55 3.89
CA PRO A 79 21.20 -65.76 3.08
C PRO A 79 20.79 -64.48 3.82
N ALA A 80 20.69 -63.37 3.08
CA ALA A 80 20.23 -62.09 3.61
C ALA A 80 18.87 -62.23 4.32
N SER A 81 18.84 -61.82 5.60
CA SER A 81 17.66 -61.91 6.44
C SER A 81 16.63 -60.84 6.05
N ASN A 82 15.65 -61.22 5.23
CA ASN A 82 14.42 -60.44 5.05
C ASN A 82 13.45 -60.76 6.19
N VAL A 83 13.76 -60.30 7.40
CA VAL A 83 12.77 -60.19 8.48
C VAL A 83 12.67 -58.71 8.78
N ALA A 84 11.59 -58.08 8.32
CA ALA A 84 11.25 -56.75 8.78
C ALA A 84 10.97 -56.85 10.29
N SER A 85 11.96 -56.46 11.11
CA SER A 85 11.77 -56.24 12.54
C SER A 85 10.68 -55.18 12.73
N ASP A 86 9.87 -55.31 13.79
CA ASP A 86 8.88 -54.30 14.18
C ASP A 86 9.52 -52.90 14.30
N GLU A 87 10.80 -52.83 14.67
CA GLU A 87 11.58 -51.57 14.71
C GLU A 87 11.76 -50.93 13.33
N VAL A 88 11.92 -51.74 12.26
CA VAL A 88 12.08 -51.22 10.88
C VAL A 88 10.74 -50.70 10.35
N LEU A 89 9.62 -51.32 10.75
CA LEU A 89 8.29 -50.82 10.43
C LEU A 89 8.01 -49.51 11.18
N GLU A 90 8.35 -49.46 12.48
CA GLU A 90 8.18 -48.27 13.31
C GLU A 90 9.04 -47.09 12.81
N LEU A 91 10.27 -47.37 12.36
CA LEU A 91 11.12 -46.35 11.73
C LEU A 91 10.56 -45.86 10.39
N ARG A 92 9.92 -46.72 9.60
CA ARG A 92 9.25 -46.32 8.34
C ARG A 92 8.02 -45.45 8.62
N GLU A 93 7.22 -45.80 9.62
CA GLU A 93 6.08 -44.99 10.06
C GLU A 93 6.54 -43.63 10.60
N LYS A 94 7.61 -43.60 11.41
CA LYS A 94 8.23 -42.35 11.88
C LYS A 94 8.77 -41.51 10.73
N LEU A 95 9.43 -42.13 9.74
CA LEU A 95 9.94 -41.42 8.56
C LEU A 95 8.79 -40.83 7.73
N ALA A 96 7.70 -41.58 7.54
CA ALA A 96 6.51 -41.12 6.83
C ALA A 96 5.80 -39.97 7.58
N ALA A 97 5.69 -40.05 8.91
CA ALA A 97 5.15 -38.98 9.74
C ALA A 97 6.03 -37.72 9.70
N MET A 98 7.35 -37.88 9.72
CA MET A 98 8.30 -36.78 9.64
C MET A 98 8.28 -36.12 8.25
N GLN A 99 8.10 -36.91 7.19
CA GLN A 99 7.96 -36.41 5.82
C GLN A 99 6.61 -35.70 5.60
N ALA A 100 5.53 -36.15 6.24
CA ALA A 100 4.25 -35.45 6.28
C ALA A 100 4.32 -34.12 7.05
N LEU A 101 5.12 -34.05 8.13
CA LEU A 101 5.39 -32.82 8.87
C LEU A 101 6.24 -31.82 8.06
N LEU A 102 7.27 -32.29 7.35
CA LEU A 102 8.12 -31.47 6.49
C LEU A 102 7.37 -30.95 5.25
N ASN A 103 6.43 -31.73 4.70
CA ASN A 103 5.55 -31.31 3.60
C ASN A 103 4.39 -30.41 4.06
N LYS A 104 4.35 -30.00 5.32
CA LYS A 104 3.36 -29.04 5.81
C LYS A 104 3.72 -27.65 5.29
N SER A 105 3.21 -27.33 4.11
CA SER A 105 3.41 -26.06 3.40
C SER A 105 2.68 -24.87 4.06
N VAL A 106 1.84 -25.12 5.07
CA VAL A 106 1.12 -24.10 5.83
C VAL A 106 2.00 -23.50 6.93
N HIS A 107 2.40 -22.25 6.73
CA HIS A 107 3.23 -21.49 7.66
C HIS A 107 2.45 -20.29 8.20
N ALA A 108 2.76 -19.88 9.43
CA ALA A 108 2.20 -18.68 10.02
C ALA A 108 3.28 -17.61 10.16
N PHE A 109 2.98 -16.43 9.63
CA PHE A 109 3.88 -15.28 9.62
C PHE A 109 3.27 -14.15 10.43
N ASP A 110 4.10 -13.42 11.17
CA ASP A 110 3.71 -12.13 11.76
C ASP A 110 3.95 -11.02 10.74
N VAL A 111 2.87 -10.35 10.34
CA VAL A 111 2.92 -9.25 9.37
C VAL A 111 2.82 -7.93 10.12
N VAL A 112 3.75 -7.02 9.85
CA VAL A 112 3.83 -5.68 10.45
C VAL A 112 3.63 -4.64 9.34
N VAL A 113 2.53 -3.90 9.39
CA VAL A 113 2.19 -2.85 8.41
C VAL A 113 2.49 -1.48 9.03
N SER A 114 3.27 -0.64 8.33
CA SER A 114 3.54 0.78 8.69
C SER A 114 2.63 1.69 7.87
N PRO A 115 2.15 2.85 8.39
CA PRO A 115 2.78 3.71 9.39
C PRO A 115 2.17 3.67 10.81
N LYS A 116 1.02 3.02 11.02
CA LYS A 116 0.38 2.93 12.35
C LYS A 116 0.87 1.70 13.10
N ARG A 117 1.96 1.85 13.86
CA ARG A 117 2.50 0.84 14.78
C ARG A 117 1.55 0.55 15.95
N THR A 118 0.52 -0.27 15.76
CA THR A 118 -0.15 -0.95 16.87
C THR A 118 -0.70 -2.30 16.45
N LYS A 119 0.03 -3.36 16.81
CA LYS A 119 -0.28 -4.80 16.71
C LYS A 119 0.02 -5.45 15.34
N SER A 120 1.04 -6.32 15.32
CA SER A 120 1.23 -7.30 14.26
C SER A 120 0.03 -8.24 14.18
N PHE A 121 -0.25 -8.79 13.01
CA PHE A 121 -1.27 -9.82 12.84
C PHE A 121 -0.68 -11.09 12.23
N LYS A 122 -1.28 -12.22 12.58
CA LYS A 122 -0.85 -13.54 12.14
C LYS A 122 -1.53 -13.90 10.82
N TRP A 123 -0.74 -14.13 9.78
CA TRP A 123 -1.23 -14.64 8.49
C TRP A 123 -0.78 -16.09 8.32
N THR A 124 -1.74 -17.00 8.16
CA THR A 124 -1.47 -18.44 8.01
C THR A 124 -1.87 -18.86 6.60
N VAL A 125 -0.90 -19.26 5.79
CA VAL A 125 -1.12 -19.60 4.38
C VAL A 125 -0.19 -20.72 3.94
N ASN A 126 -0.63 -21.50 2.96
CA ASN A 126 0.24 -22.43 2.26
C ASN A 126 1.21 -21.63 1.36
N ILE A 127 2.52 -21.78 1.57
CA ILE A 127 3.56 -21.03 0.84
C ILE A 127 3.45 -21.24 -0.69
N GLU A 128 3.09 -22.43 -1.15
CA GLU A 128 2.96 -22.74 -2.58
C GLU A 128 1.76 -22.02 -3.24
N HIS A 129 0.80 -21.57 -2.43
CA HIS A 129 -0.43 -20.91 -2.88
C HIS A 129 -0.52 -19.45 -2.40
N ALA A 130 0.53 -18.95 -1.74
CA ALA A 130 0.56 -17.59 -1.23
C ALA A 130 0.72 -16.60 -2.39
N THR A 131 -0.29 -15.78 -2.61
CA THR A 131 -0.27 -14.71 -3.63
C THR A 131 -0.36 -13.33 -2.97
N LEU A 132 0.09 -12.30 -3.70
CA LEU A 132 -0.04 -10.91 -3.25
C LEU A 132 -1.52 -10.52 -3.06
N ASP A 133 -2.40 -11.00 -3.95
CA ASP A 133 -3.85 -10.79 -3.84
C ASP A 133 -4.43 -11.49 -2.61
N GLY A 134 -3.99 -12.72 -2.29
CA GLY A 134 -4.41 -13.44 -1.09
C GLY A 134 -3.98 -12.74 0.21
N LEU A 135 -2.78 -12.14 0.23
CA LEU A 135 -2.32 -11.31 1.34
C LEU A 135 -3.15 -10.03 1.46
N LYS A 136 -3.43 -9.35 0.34
CA LYS A 136 -4.25 -8.13 0.28
C LYS A 136 -5.65 -8.38 0.84
N GLU A 137 -6.30 -9.47 0.44
CA GLU A 137 -7.61 -9.85 0.95
C GLU A 137 -7.59 -10.19 2.44
N HIS A 138 -6.54 -10.86 2.93
CA HIS A 138 -6.39 -11.14 4.36
C HIS A 138 -6.18 -9.87 5.19
N ILE A 139 -5.35 -8.93 4.70
CA ILE A 139 -5.15 -7.61 5.32
C ILE A 139 -6.48 -6.87 5.41
N ARG A 140 -7.26 -6.86 4.32
CA ARG A 140 -8.58 -6.23 4.24
C ARG A 140 -9.60 -6.89 5.19
N GLY A 141 -9.52 -8.20 5.38
CA GLY A 141 -10.38 -8.94 6.31
C GLY A 141 -10.03 -8.75 7.79
N VAL A 142 -8.73 -8.65 8.12
CA VAL A 142 -8.25 -8.46 9.50
C VAL A 142 -8.41 -7.00 9.94
N HIS A 143 -8.04 -6.08 9.06
CA HIS A 143 -8.37 -4.67 9.20
C HIS A 143 -9.69 -4.43 8.50
N LYS A 144 -10.78 -4.94 9.08
CA LYS A 144 -12.11 -4.38 8.79
C LYS A 144 -12.07 -2.90 9.23
N THR A 145 -11.65 -2.02 8.33
CA THR A 145 -12.10 -0.64 8.37
C THR A 145 -13.62 -0.71 8.19
N PRO A 146 -14.41 -0.13 9.10
CA PRO A 146 -15.83 0.12 8.84
C PRO A 146 -16.09 0.96 7.56
N ALA A 147 -15.02 1.50 6.95
CA ALA A 147 -15.02 2.46 5.87
C ALA A 147 -15.02 1.88 4.44
N LEU A 148 -15.28 0.58 4.24
CA LEU A 148 -15.33 0.00 2.88
C LEU A 148 -16.66 -0.69 2.53
N GLU A 149 -17.66 -0.64 3.41
CA GLU A 149 -19.04 -1.05 3.10
C GLU A 149 -20.04 0.11 3.24
N ASN A 150 -19.56 1.34 3.47
CA ASN A 150 -20.43 2.45 3.85
C ASN A 150 -20.15 3.74 3.07
N ASP A 151 -19.81 3.64 1.78
CA ASP A 151 -19.78 4.81 0.87
C ASP A 151 -21.06 5.65 1.04
N GLY A 152 -22.22 5.00 1.22
CA GLY A 152 -23.49 5.67 1.48
C GLY A 152 -23.59 6.38 2.84
N ALA A 153 -23.11 5.79 3.93
CA ALA A 153 -23.18 6.42 5.25
C ALA A 153 -22.16 7.56 5.39
N GLU A 154 -20.97 7.40 4.81
CA GLU A 154 -19.96 8.45 4.80
C GLU A 154 -20.36 9.62 3.89
N LEU A 155 -20.94 9.36 2.71
CA LEU A 155 -21.57 10.39 1.88
C LEU A 155 -22.72 11.08 2.62
N SER A 156 -23.56 10.33 3.36
CA SER A 156 -24.64 10.95 4.14
C SER A 156 -24.13 11.86 5.25
N MET A 157 -23.08 11.44 5.98
CA MET A 157 -22.47 12.27 7.02
C MET A 157 -21.82 13.53 6.44
N LEU A 158 -21.16 13.41 5.27
CA LEU A 158 -20.62 14.57 4.57
C LEU A 158 -21.72 15.51 4.11
N ASN A 159 -22.83 15.01 3.56
CA ASN A 159 -23.95 15.84 3.13
C ASN A 159 -24.64 16.56 4.30
N ASP A 160 -24.67 15.93 5.48
CA ASP A 160 -25.19 16.55 6.71
C ASP A 160 -24.26 17.67 7.22
N MET A 161 -22.94 17.47 7.14
CA MET A 161 -21.94 18.46 7.59
C MET A 161 -21.69 19.58 6.59
N PHE A 162 -21.65 19.24 5.30
CA PHE A 162 -21.34 20.09 4.16
C PHE A 162 -22.44 19.90 3.12
N PRO A 163 -23.53 20.69 3.18
CA PRO A 163 -24.62 20.58 2.24
C PRO A 163 -24.12 20.57 0.79
N PRO A 164 -24.65 19.69 -0.07
CA PRO A 164 -24.20 19.61 -1.45
C PRO A 164 -24.51 20.90 -2.19
N PHE A 165 -23.62 21.30 -3.10
CA PHE A 165 -23.91 22.35 -4.08
C PHE A 165 -23.49 21.95 -5.48
N THR A 166 -24.18 22.51 -6.46
CA THR A 166 -23.77 22.43 -7.85
C THR A 166 -22.64 23.43 -8.08
N CYS A 167 -21.41 22.94 -8.12
CA CYS A 167 -20.31 23.70 -8.71
C CYS A 167 -20.56 23.76 -10.21
N GLU A 168 -20.95 24.92 -10.73
CA GLU A 168 -21.17 25.08 -12.17
C GLU A 168 -19.85 25.02 -12.93
N TYR A 169 -19.96 24.94 -14.26
CA TYR A 169 -18.84 24.85 -15.18
C TYR A 169 -18.85 26.01 -16.17
N LYS A 170 -17.71 26.67 -16.34
CA LYS A 170 -17.51 27.70 -17.36
C LYS A 170 -17.11 27.07 -18.69
N GLU A 171 -17.91 27.34 -19.73
CA GLU A 171 -17.57 26.94 -21.10
C GLU A 171 -16.37 27.72 -21.65
N LEU A 172 -15.31 27.00 -22.01
CA LEU A 172 -14.07 27.57 -22.57
C LEU A 172 -14.19 27.77 -24.10
N LYS A 173 -15.04 28.70 -24.54
CA LYS A 173 -15.35 28.94 -25.96
C LYS A 173 -14.36 29.85 -26.68
N GLU A 174 -13.72 30.77 -25.98
CA GLU A 174 -12.78 31.73 -26.56
C GLU A 174 -11.52 31.02 -27.06
N ASP A 175 -10.92 31.52 -28.14
CA ASP A 175 -9.74 30.89 -28.73
C ASP A 175 -8.51 30.95 -27.81
N SER A 176 -8.39 32.01 -27.00
CA SER A 176 -7.41 32.12 -25.90
C SER A 176 -7.61 31.02 -24.87
N SER A 177 -8.85 30.82 -24.41
CA SER A 177 -9.21 29.79 -23.44
C SER A 177 -8.99 28.37 -23.99
N LYS A 178 -9.32 28.13 -25.26
CA LYS A 178 -9.04 26.86 -25.95
C LYS A 178 -7.54 26.60 -26.05
N ALA A 179 -6.74 27.62 -26.35
CA ALA A 179 -5.28 27.49 -26.41
C ALA A 179 -4.70 27.08 -25.05
N ILE A 180 -5.16 27.70 -23.95
CA ILE A 180 -4.76 27.34 -22.58
C ILE A 180 -5.13 25.89 -22.27
N LEU A 181 -6.35 25.46 -22.60
CA LEU A 181 -6.77 24.07 -22.42
C LEU A 181 -5.90 23.09 -23.23
N ASN A 182 -5.61 23.40 -24.49
CA ASN A 182 -4.77 22.54 -25.34
C ASN A 182 -3.35 22.41 -24.78
N ASN A 183 -2.80 23.51 -24.24
CA ASN A 183 -1.51 23.50 -23.57
C ASN A 183 -1.55 22.62 -22.30
N LEU A 184 -2.58 22.76 -21.46
CA LEU A 184 -2.80 21.90 -20.30
C LEU A 184 -2.85 20.42 -20.70
N VAL A 185 -3.67 20.06 -21.67
CA VAL A 185 -3.81 18.67 -22.13
C VAL A 185 -2.48 18.12 -22.65
N THR A 186 -1.72 18.94 -23.39
CA THR A 186 -0.39 18.58 -23.88
C THR A 186 0.60 18.34 -22.74
N GLU A 187 0.60 19.21 -21.74
CA GLU A 187 1.44 19.09 -20.54
C GLU A 187 1.09 17.82 -19.74
N LEU A 188 -0.20 17.57 -19.48
CA LEU A 188 -0.66 16.37 -18.77
C LEU A 188 -0.26 15.09 -19.51
N LYS A 189 -0.41 15.06 -20.84
CA LYS A 189 0.05 13.92 -21.67
C LYS A 189 1.56 13.71 -21.57
N ALA A 190 2.35 14.78 -21.51
CA ALA A 190 3.80 14.68 -21.33
C ALA A 190 4.14 14.14 -19.93
N ARG A 191 3.48 14.64 -18.88
CA ARG A 191 3.67 14.17 -17.49
C ARG A 191 3.30 12.69 -17.34
N LEU A 192 2.20 12.23 -17.93
CA LEU A 192 1.79 10.81 -17.89
C LEU A 192 2.84 9.84 -18.47
N LYS A 193 3.69 10.32 -19.38
CA LYS A 193 4.78 9.50 -19.95
C LYS A 193 5.97 9.35 -18.99
N ALA A 194 6.15 10.29 -18.06
CA ALA A 194 7.33 10.38 -17.20
C ALA A 194 7.03 10.14 -15.71
N ILE A 195 5.85 10.51 -15.24
CA ILE A 195 5.43 10.49 -13.83
C ILE A 195 4.15 9.66 -13.74
N PRO A 196 4.13 8.50 -13.07
CA PRO A 196 2.91 7.72 -12.91
C PRO A 196 1.84 8.51 -12.13
N ILE A 197 0.58 8.52 -12.61
CA ILE A 197 -0.55 9.14 -11.90
C ILE A 197 -0.87 8.41 -10.58
N SER A 198 -0.66 7.10 -10.54
CA SER A 198 -0.74 6.26 -9.34
C SER A 198 0.44 6.46 -8.37
N GLY A 199 1.17 7.56 -8.52
CA GLY A 199 2.25 7.94 -7.62
C GLY A 199 1.71 8.52 -6.31
N ASN A 200 2.64 8.88 -5.43
CA ASN A 200 2.32 9.52 -4.14
C ASN A 200 1.76 10.95 -4.30
N GLU A 201 1.40 11.56 -3.18
CA GLU A 201 0.89 12.95 -3.08
C GLU A 201 1.76 13.98 -3.83
N ALA A 202 3.09 13.83 -3.78
CA ALA A 202 4.02 14.71 -4.51
C ALA A 202 3.92 14.54 -6.04
N SER A 203 3.71 13.31 -6.51
CA SER A 203 3.49 13.01 -7.93
C SER A 203 2.13 13.56 -8.39
N LYS A 204 1.08 13.36 -7.59
CA LYS A 204 -0.26 13.89 -7.85
C LYS A 204 -0.27 15.42 -7.88
N SER A 205 0.48 16.06 -6.99
CA SER A 205 0.66 17.53 -6.96
C SER A 205 1.21 18.11 -8.26
N GLN A 206 2.01 17.35 -9.01
CA GLN A 206 2.50 17.77 -10.33
C GLN A 206 1.37 17.94 -11.35
N TYR A 207 0.36 17.08 -11.30
CA TYR A 207 -0.81 17.16 -12.17
C TYR A 207 -1.72 18.30 -11.72
N VAL A 208 -1.99 18.38 -10.41
CA VAL A 208 -2.84 19.43 -9.82
C VAL A 208 -2.29 20.81 -10.14
N CYS A 209 -0.97 21.01 -10.00
CA CYS A 209 -0.31 22.27 -10.34
C CYS A 209 -0.59 22.69 -11.79
N SER A 210 -0.53 21.77 -12.77
CA SER A 210 -0.85 22.09 -14.17
C SER A 210 -2.27 22.63 -14.33
N TYR A 211 -3.26 22.03 -13.67
CA TYR A 211 -4.65 22.53 -13.69
C TYR A 211 -4.77 23.93 -13.08
N LEU A 212 -4.14 24.16 -11.94
CA LEU A 212 -4.21 25.45 -11.25
C LEU A 212 -3.51 26.56 -12.03
N VAL A 213 -2.35 26.27 -12.63
CA VAL A 213 -1.64 27.19 -13.54
C VAL A 213 -2.52 27.54 -14.73
N ALA A 214 -3.14 26.54 -15.37
CA ALA A 214 -4.07 26.79 -16.47
C ALA A 214 -5.27 27.63 -16.01
N GLY A 215 -5.85 27.33 -14.85
CA GLY A 215 -6.99 28.07 -14.28
C GLY A 215 -6.67 29.54 -14.01
N VAL A 216 -5.53 29.83 -13.40
CA VAL A 216 -5.06 31.21 -13.15
C VAL A 216 -4.78 31.94 -14.47
N ASN A 217 -4.18 31.26 -15.44
CA ASN A 217 -3.88 31.85 -16.76
C ASN A 217 -5.12 32.20 -17.59
N LEU A 218 -6.31 31.65 -17.27
CA LEU A 218 -7.57 32.10 -17.87
C LEU A 218 -7.94 33.55 -17.48
N TYR A 219 -7.32 34.09 -16.42
CA TYR A 219 -7.59 35.41 -15.87
C TYR A 219 -6.28 36.18 -15.67
N GLU A 220 -5.56 36.38 -16.77
CA GLU A 220 -4.26 37.03 -16.79
C GLU A 220 -4.23 38.31 -15.94
N GLY A 221 -3.21 38.40 -15.05
CA GLY A 221 -3.00 39.55 -14.18
C GLY A 221 -3.99 39.70 -13.02
N LYS A 222 -4.91 38.74 -12.79
CA LYS A 222 -5.86 38.80 -11.66
C LYS A 222 -5.47 37.95 -10.47
N PHE A 223 -4.86 36.79 -10.69
CA PHE A 223 -4.55 35.84 -9.63
C PHE A 223 -3.08 35.44 -9.60
N GLU A 224 -2.59 35.07 -8.42
CA GLU A 224 -1.26 34.49 -8.20
C GLU A 224 -1.43 33.09 -7.59
N LEU A 225 -0.82 32.08 -8.22
CA LEU A 225 -0.73 30.73 -7.64
C LEU A 225 0.49 30.65 -6.73
N ARG A 226 0.30 30.20 -5.49
CA ARG A 226 1.33 30.12 -4.45
C ARG A 226 1.42 28.71 -3.88
N PRO A 227 2.39 27.89 -4.35
CA PRO A 227 2.69 26.60 -3.74
C PRO A 227 3.15 26.76 -2.29
N GLU A 228 2.81 25.81 -1.42
CA GLU A 228 3.26 25.74 -0.02
C GLU A 228 3.02 27.01 0.81
N LYS A 229 1.97 27.78 0.47
CA LYS A 229 1.64 29.01 1.21
C LYS A 229 1.22 28.67 2.63
N ASN A 230 1.79 29.34 3.62
CA ASN A 230 1.27 29.25 4.99
C ASN A 230 -0.04 30.02 5.13
N ILE A 231 -1.10 29.32 5.53
CA ILE A 231 -2.32 29.92 6.06
C ILE A 231 -2.13 30.14 7.55
N THR A 232 -2.61 31.26 8.06
CA THR A 232 -2.55 31.59 9.49
C THR A 232 -3.91 32.11 9.90
N GLY A 233 -4.53 31.47 10.88
CA GLY A 233 -5.79 31.90 11.45
C GLY A 233 -6.00 31.29 12.83
N PRO A 234 -7.13 31.61 13.48
CA PRO A 234 -7.40 31.18 14.84
C PRO A 234 -7.53 29.65 14.95
N ASN A 235 -8.11 29.02 13.92
CA ASN A 235 -8.40 27.59 13.90
C ASN A 235 -7.53 26.81 12.90
N GLY A 236 -7.18 27.43 11.77
CA GLY A 236 -6.35 26.82 10.72
C GLY A 236 -4.97 27.46 10.60
N HIS A 237 -3.93 26.65 10.63
CA HIS A 237 -2.56 27.10 10.46
C HIS A 237 -1.71 26.05 9.72
N GLY A 238 -0.67 26.53 9.04
CA GLY A 238 0.31 25.69 8.38
C GLY A 238 0.29 25.82 6.86
N PRO A 239 1.22 25.11 6.18
CA PRO A 239 1.33 25.15 4.73
C PRO A 239 0.15 24.43 4.09
N VAL A 240 -0.36 25.02 3.00
CA VAL A 240 -1.28 24.36 2.05
C VAL A 240 -0.50 23.96 0.81
N ASP A 241 -0.92 22.92 0.09
CA ASP A 241 -0.22 22.51 -1.14
C ASP A 241 -0.21 23.65 -2.16
N PHE A 242 -1.37 24.28 -2.37
CA PHE A 242 -1.47 25.49 -3.19
C PHE A 242 -2.50 26.46 -2.63
N ALA A 243 -2.15 27.75 -2.66
CA ALA A 243 -3.09 28.84 -2.47
C ALA A 243 -3.23 29.64 -3.77
N ILE A 244 -4.40 30.22 -4.00
CA ILE A 244 -4.64 31.20 -5.05
C ILE A 244 -4.97 32.52 -4.38
N ASP A 245 -4.18 33.54 -4.68
CA ASP A 245 -4.37 34.90 -4.18
C ASP A 245 -4.93 35.81 -5.26
N LEU A 246 -5.79 36.75 -4.87
CA LEU A 246 -6.18 37.87 -5.72
C LEU A 246 -5.04 38.90 -5.73
N LEU A 247 -4.47 39.18 -6.91
CA LEU A 247 -3.30 40.06 -7.04
C LEU A 247 -3.56 41.48 -6.52
N GLN A 248 -4.78 41.99 -6.69
CA GLN A 248 -5.15 43.34 -6.27
C GLN A 248 -5.10 43.54 -4.75
N THR A 249 -5.42 42.50 -3.97
CA THR A 249 -5.57 42.60 -2.51
C THR A 249 -4.61 41.71 -1.73
N ALA A 250 -3.84 40.85 -2.43
CA ALA A 250 -3.04 39.77 -1.86
C ALA A 250 -3.84 38.82 -0.94
N LYS A 251 -5.18 38.79 -1.07
CA LYS A 251 -6.04 37.94 -0.26
C LYS A 251 -6.15 36.56 -0.88
N THR A 252 -5.98 35.53 -0.06
CA THR A 252 -6.26 34.15 -0.44
C THR A 252 -7.74 33.98 -0.76
N VAL A 253 -8.04 33.56 -1.99
CA VAL A 253 -9.39 33.24 -2.48
C VAL A 253 -9.60 31.75 -2.69
N GLY A 254 -8.51 31.01 -2.93
CA GLY A 254 -8.54 29.57 -3.17
C GLY A 254 -7.52 28.82 -2.33
N VAL A 255 -7.88 27.64 -1.80
CA VAL A 255 -6.97 26.73 -1.09
C VAL A 255 -7.12 25.32 -1.66
N THR A 256 -6.03 24.72 -2.10
CA THR A 256 -6.01 23.34 -2.62
C THR A 256 -5.24 22.44 -1.67
N GLU A 257 -5.85 21.29 -1.35
CA GLU A 257 -5.26 20.20 -0.58
C GLU A 257 -5.22 18.94 -1.47
N VAL A 258 -4.01 18.44 -1.75
CA VAL A 258 -3.78 17.20 -2.48
C VAL A 258 -3.81 16.05 -1.47
N LYS A 259 -4.55 14.97 -1.75
CA LYS A 259 -4.67 13.82 -0.85
C LYS A 259 -4.63 12.52 -1.63
N ASP A 260 -3.88 11.53 -1.17
CA ASP A 260 -3.76 10.23 -1.86
C ASP A 260 -4.86 9.23 -1.46
N GLU A 261 -5.21 9.15 -0.17
CA GLU A 261 -6.15 8.14 0.36
C GLU A 261 -7.24 8.73 1.29
N ASP A 262 -6.88 9.65 2.20
CA ASP A 262 -7.79 10.16 3.24
C ASP A 262 -8.52 11.47 2.83
N PHE A 263 -9.44 11.40 1.87
CA PHE A 263 -10.19 12.57 1.39
C PHE A 263 -10.96 13.32 2.49
N PHE A 264 -11.58 12.62 3.44
CA PHE A 264 -12.31 13.25 4.55
C PHE A 264 -11.41 14.11 5.44
N LYS A 265 -10.19 13.65 5.69
CA LYS A 265 -9.19 14.43 6.41
C LYS A 265 -8.83 15.67 5.60
N GLY A 266 -8.67 15.53 4.29
CA GLY A 266 -8.48 16.65 3.37
C GLY A 266 -9.61 17.66 3.43
N ILE A 267 -10.87 17.21 3.37
CA ILE A 267 -12.07 18.06 3.45
C ILE A 267 -12.10 18.83 4.78
N ALA A 268 -11.91 18.15 5.91
CA ALA A 268 -11.92 18.80 7.23
C ALA A 268 -10.78 19.82 7.37
N GLN A 269 -9.58 19.46 6.93
CA GLN A 269 -8.41 20.34 6.96
C GLN A 269 -8.62 21.57 6.08
N ASN A 270 -9.12 21.37 4.85
CA ASN A 270 -9.39 22.44 3.90
C ASN A 270 -10.46 23.40 4.44
N ALA A 271 -11.55 22.90 5.02
CA ALA A 271 -12.59 23.73 5.63
C ALA A 271 -12.03 24.69 6.71
N VAL A 272 -11.16 24.19 7.59
CA VAL A 272 -10.54 24.98 8.67
C VAL A 272 -9.54 26.01 8.12
N GLN A 273 -8.83 25.69 7.04
CA GLN A 273 -7.94 26.62 6.34
C GLN A 273 -8.74 27.71 5.59
N LEU A 274 -9.88 27.36 4.98
CA LEU A 274 -10.78 28.33 4.33
C LEU A 274 -11.39 29.30 5.33
N GLU A 275 -11.83 28.82 6.50
CA GLU A 275 -12.26 29.69 7.60
C GLU A 275 -11.18 30.76 7.91
N SER A 276 -9.93 30.31 8.01
CA SER A 276 -8.80 31.20 8.32
C SER A 276 -8.52 32.20 7.19
N ALA A 277 -8.60 31.75 5.94
CA ALA A 277 -8.45 32.60 4.75
C ALA A 277 -9.56 33.67 4.68
N LEU A 278 -10.80 33.30 5.00
CA LEU A 278 -11.95 34.18 4.97
C LEU A 278 -11.94 35.20 6.13
N SER A 279 -11.55 34.74 7.33
CA SER A 279 -11.58 35.50 8.59
C SER A 279 -10.43 36.51 8.75
N ASN A 280 -9.35 36.40 7.98
CA ASN A 280 -8.22 37.35 8.00
C ASN A 280 -8.55 38.77 7.46
N ARG A 281 -9.81 39.22 7.54
CA ARG A 281 -10.16 40.65 7.44
C ARG A 281 -9.56 41.39 8.65
N LYS A 282 -8.28 41.75 8.59
CA LYS A 282 -7.76 42.78 9.49
C LYS A 282 -8.46 44.10 9.14
N ARG A 283 -9.50 44.48 9.90
CA ARG A 283 -9.99 45.86 9.91
C ARG A 283 -8.87 46.73 10.47
N LYS A 284 -8.21 47.53 9.63
CA LYS A 284 -7.47 48.70 10.12
C LYS A 284 -8.50 49.73 10.56
N ALA A 285 -8.39 50.21 11.79
CA ALA A 285 -9.38 51.10 12.41
C ALA A 285 -9.53 52.50 11.76
N ASN A 286 -8.78 52.82 10.69
CA ASN A 286 -8.66 54.17 10.15
C ASN A 286 -8.89 54.30 8.63
N GLU A 287 -9.31 53.25 7.91
CA GLU A 287 -9.65 53.36 6.49
C GLU A 287 -11.18 53.45 6.37
N MET A 288 -11.66 54.68 6.10
CA MET A 288 -13.05 54.96 5.69
C MET A 288 -13.42 54.03 4.54
N GLU A 289 -14.62 53.45 4.60
CA GLU A 289 -15.32 52.64 3.58
C GLU A 289 -14.69 52.68 2.18
N GLU A 290 -13.61 51.93 1.96
CA GLU A 290 -13.35 51.40 0.63
C GLU A 290 -14.36 50.28 0.45
N GLU A 291 -15.40 50.60 -0.31
CA GLU A 291 -16.38 49.70 -0.91
C GLU A 291 -15.74 48.31 -1.06
N SER A 292 -16.13 47.37 -0.20
CA SER A 292 -15.37 46.14 -0.02
C SER A 292 -15.45 45.28 -1.28
N VAL A 293 -14.45 45.43 -2.16
CA VAL A 293 -14.28 44.63 -3.39
C VAL A 293 -14.14 43.14 -3.07
N PHE A 294 -13.89 42.80 -1.80
CA PHE A 294 -13.78 41.43 -1.36
C PHE A 294 -15.10 40.82 -0.92
N VAL A 295 -15.62 39.98 -1.81
CA VAL A 295 -16.73 39.05 -1.65
C VAL A 295 -16.53 38.20 -0.40
N GLY A 296 -17.57 38.01 0.41
CA GLY A 296 -17.54 37.11 1.57
C GLY A 296 -17.36 35.63 1.25
N LYS A 297 -16.66 35.25 0.16
CA LYS A 297 -16.49 33.89 -0.34
C LYS A 297 -15.03 33.53 -0.62
N VAL A 298 -14.65 32.30 -0.28
CA VAL A 298 -13.42 31.62 -0.67
C VAL A 298 -13.75 30.19 -1.09
N PHE A 299 -12.90 29.55 -1.90
CA PHE A 299 -13.14 28.18 -2.35
C PHE A 299 -11.99 27.23 -2.01
N GLY A 300 -12.35 25.96 -1.84
CA GLY A 300 -11.47 24.84 -1.60
C GLY A 300 -11.43 23.87 -2.76
N ILE A 301 -10.28 23.24 -2.99
CA ILE A 301 -10.14 22.10 -3.88
C ILE A 301 -9.50 20.96 -3.08
N ILE A 302 -10.13 19.79 -3.08
CA ILE A 302 -9.60 18.58 -2.45
C ILE A 302 -9.51 17.51 -3.52
N THR A 303 -8.31 17.02 -3.81
CA THR A 303 -8.10 16.15 -4.97
C THR A 303 -6.91 15.20 -4.82
N ASP A 304 -7.01 14.05 -5.48
CA ASP A 304 -5.89 13.14 -5.70
C ASP A 304 -5.38 13.19 -7.16
N ALA A 305 -5.70 14.27 -7.88
CA ALA A 305 -5.57 14.48 -9.32
C ALA A 305 -6.52 13.66 -10.21
N GLU A 306 -7.15 12.59 -9.71
CA GLU A 306 -8.15 11.80 -10.44
C GLU A 306 -9.57 12.20 -10.03
N LYS A 307 -9.84 12.30 -8.73
CA LYS A 307 -11.10 12.73 -8.12
C LYS A 307 -10.95 14.15 -7.57
N TRP A 308 -11.91 15.01 -7.89
CA TRP A 308 -11.88 16.44 -7.57
C TRP A 308 -13.14 16.85 -6.83
N TYR A 309 -12.99 17.29 -5.59
CA TYR A 309 -14.05 17.94 -4.82
C TYR A 309 -13.81 19.44 -4.76
N PHE A 310 -14.88 20.21 -4.88
CA PHE A 310 -14.87 21.66 -4.75
C PHE A 310 -15.66 22.06 -3.52
N MET A 311 -15.11 22.97 -2.72
CA MET A 311 -15.77 23.49 -1.52
C MET A 311 -16.03 24.98 -1.68
N GLU A 312 -17.23 25.44 -1.37
CA GLU A 312 -17.54 26.87 -1.18
C GLU A 312 -17.52 27.15 0.33
N CYS A 313 -16.81 28.20 0.75
CA CYS A 313 -16.89 28.75 2.09
C CYS A 313 -17.31 30.22 2.00
N SER A 314 -18.40 30.58 2.67
CA SER A 314 -18.93 31.94 2.68
C SER A 314 -19.38 32.38 4.06
N LEU A 315 -19.61 33.69 4.23
CA LEU A 315 -20.36 34.23 5.38
C LEU A 315 -21.84 34.36 4.99
N ASP A 316 -22.74 34.07 5.92
CA ASP A 316 -24.15 34.45 5.80
C ASP A 316 -24.38 35.90 6.30
N ASP A 317 -25.63 36.37 6.22
CA ASP A 317 -26.03 37.71 6.67
C ASP A 317 -25.79 37.98 8.17
N GLN A 318 -25.46 36.94 8.94
CA GLN A 318 -25.16 36.99 10.37
C GLN A 318 -23.65 36.79 10.65
N ASP A 319 -22.80 36.91 9.63
CA ASP A 319 -21.35 36.66 9.70
C ASP A 319 -21.00 35.23 10.16
N ARG A 320 -21.89 34.24 9.94
CA ARG A 320 -21.62 32.84 10.26
C ARG A 320 -21.07 32.11 9.04
N LEU A 321 -20.10 31.25 9.28
CA LEU A 321 -19.49 30.42 8.24
C LEU A 321 -20.51 29.42 7.68
N ARG A 322 -20.56 29.36 6.35
CA ARG A 322 -21.34 28.40 5.58
C ARG A 322 -20.39 27.68 4.66
N PHE A 323 -20.43 26.35 4.73
CA PHE A 323 -19.66 25.49 3.85
C PHE A 323 -20.60 24.68 2.97
N LYS A 324 -20.20 24.47 1.72
CA LYS A 324 -20.88 23.55 0.80
C LYS A 324 -19.83 22.74 0.07
N LEU A 325 -20.13 21.48 -0.23
CA LEU A 325 -19.23 20.57 -0.94
C LEU A 325 -19.88 20.11 -2.25
N SER A 326 -19.12 20.03 -3.33
CA SER A 326 -19.62 19.51 -4.61
C SER A 326 -19.63 17.98 -4.62
N GLU A 327 -20.44 17.40 -5.49
CA GLU A 327 -20.17 16.04 -5.96
C GLU A 327 -18.78 15.96 -6.63
N PRO A 328 -18.08 14.82 -6.55
CA PRO A 328 -16.76 14.70 -7.12
C PRO A 328 -16.79 14.62 -8.65
N ILE A 329 -15.78 15.22 -9.26
CA ILE A 329 -15.50 15.05 -10.70
C ILE A 329 -14.35 14.07 -10.85
N VAL A 330 -14.53 13.07 -11.70
CA VAL A 330 -13.52 12.04 -11.97
C VAL A 330 -12.87 12.26 -13.32
N VAL A 331 -11.54 12.23 -13.33
CA VAL A 331 -10.67 12.26 -14.49
C VAL A 331 -10.01 10.90 -14.61
N VAL A 332 -10.32 10.18 -15.68
CA VAL A 332 -9.66 8.92 -16.03
C VAL A 332 -8.55 9.24 -17.03
N TYR A 333 -7.31 9.22 -16.56
CA TYR A 333 -6.17 9.48 -17.44
C TYR A 333 -5.95 8.32 -18.41
N LYS A 334 -5.47 8.65 -19.62
CA LYS A 334 -5.30 7.72 -20.76
C LYS A 334 -6.61 7.24 -21.41
N ASP A 335 -7.76 7.69 -20.93
CA ASP A 335 -9.04 7.49 -21.60
C ASP A 335 -9.13 8.34 -22.88
N GLU A 336 -9.87 7.87 -23.90
CA GLU A 336 -10.06 8.63 -25.15
C GLU A 336 -10.80 9.96 -24.91
N ASN A 337 -11.67 10.00 -23.89
CA ASN A 337 -12.44 11.17 -23.47
C ASN A 337 -11.70 12.01 -22.39
N MET A 338 -10.43 11.71 -22.10
CA MET A 338 -9.64 12.43 -21.08
C MET A 338 -9.66 13.95 -21.31
N GLU A 339 -9.57 14.42 -22.55
CA GLU A 339 -9.60 15.86 -22.85
C GLU A 339 -10.88 16.53 -22.37
N ASN A 340 -12.03 15.87 -22.51
CA ASN A 340 -13.31 16.40 -22.05
C ASN A 340 -13.39 16.42 -20.51
N MET A 341 -12.85 15.41 -19.84
CA MET A 341 -12.77 15.37 -18.37
C MET A 341 -11.84 16.48 -17.84
N VAL A 342 -10.68 16.67 -18.47
CA VAL A 342 -9.73 17.77 -18.20
C VAL A 342 -10.42 19.11 -18.39
N ARG A 343 -11.13 19.29 -19.51
CA ARG A 343 -11.90 20.49 -19.82
C ARG A 343 -12.92 20.80 -18.73
N LYS A 344 -13.68 19.80 -18.28
CA LYS A 344 -14.65 19.95 -17.19
C LYS A 344 -13.99 20.48 -15.92
N VAL A 345 -12.97 19.79 -15.41
CA VAL A 345 -12.25 20.22 -14.19
C VAL A 345 -11.74 21.66 -14.34
N LEU A 346 -11.10 21.98 -15.46
CA LEU A 346 -10.61 23.34 -15.71
C LEU A 346 -11.74 24.37 -15.74
N GLY A 347 -12.90 24.06 -16.32
CA GLY A 347 -14.03 24.98 -16.32
C GLY A 347 -14.72 25.13 -14.97
N HIS A 348 -14.68 24.14 -14.07
CA HIS A 348 -15.12 24.30 -12.68
C HIS A 348 -14.17 25.21 -11.90
N ILE A 349 -12.86 25.03 -12.06
CA ILE A 349 -11.85 25.95 -11.49
C ILE A 349 -12.08 27.37 -12.01
N ALA A 350 -12.31 27.51 -13.32
CA ALA A 350 -12.56 28.80 -13.94
C ALA A 350 -13.84 29.47 -13.42
N TRP A 351 -14.90 28.69 -13.19
CA TRP A 351 -16.15 29.19 -12.59
C TRP A 351 -15.95 29.66 -11.15
N LEU A 352 -15.23 28.90 -10.31
CA LEU A 352 -14.92 29.29 -8.94
C LEU A 352 -14.12 30.60 -8.87
N LEU A 353 -13.15 30.75 -9.77
CA LEU A 353 -12.38 32.00 -9.90
C LEU A 353 -13.27 33.18 -10.32
N GLU A 354 -14.32 32.98 -11.12
CA GLU A 354 -15.31 34.01 -11.42
C GLU A 354 -16.20 34.35 -10.23
N GLU A 355 -16.68 33.35 -9.49
CA GLU A 355 -17.56 33.55 -8.34
C GLU A 355 -16.91 34.41 -7.26
N VAL A 356 -15.62 34.21 -6.97
CA VAL A 356 -14.90 35.02 -5.96
C VAL A 356 -14.63 36.46 -6.42
N GLN A 357 -14.90 36.80 -7.69
CA GLN A 357 -14.82 38.17 -8.21
C GLN A 357 -16.17 38.91 -8.18
N LYS A 358 -17.29 38.20 -8.00
CA LYS A 358 -18.64 38.81 -8.09
C LYS A 358 -18.97 39.55 -6.80
N PRO A 359 -19.42 40.83 -6.84
CA PRO A 359 -19.81 41.55 -5.62
C PRO A 359 -20.96 40.83 -4.90
N ASP A 360 -20.99 40.92 -3.56
CA ASP A 360 -22.06 40.31 -2.76
C ASP A 360 -23.42 40.87 -3.21
N SER A 361 -24.32 39.97 -3.64
CA SER A 361 -25.66 40.29 -4.14
C SER A 361 -26.55 41.01 -3.11
N ALA A 362 -26.15 41.01 -1.83
CA ALA A 362 -26.79 41.77 -0.76
C ALA A 362 -26.59 43.30 -0.87
N SER A 363 -25.70 43.78 -1.73
CA SER A 363 -25.40 45.21 -1.90
C SER A 363 -26.27 45.92 -2.95
N GLN A 364 -27.18 45.19 -3.61
CA GLN A 364 -28.12 45.76 -4.60
C GLN A 364 -29.54 45.94 -4.03
N SER A 365 -29.69 46.28 -2.75
CA SER A 365 -30.97 46.76 -2.22
C SER A 365 -30.96 48.27 -2.00
N GLU A 366 -31.66 48.95 -2.91
CA GLU A 366 -32.17 50.32 -2.83
C GLU A 366 -31.13 51.45 -2.79
N GLU A 367 -30.98 52.11 -3.93
CA GLU A 367 -30.78 53.56 -4.00
C GLU A 367 -31.96 54.24 -3.27
N ARG A 368 -31.94 54.22 -1.92
CA ARG A 368 -32.84 55.01 -1.10
C ARG A 368 -32.44 56.46 -1.29
N ALA A 369 -33.19 57.13 -2.16
CA ALA A 369 -33.25 58.57 -2.24
C ALA A 369 -33.23 59.18 -0.81
N ILE A 370 -32.10 59.78 -0.46
CA ILE A 370 -31.94 60.52 0.79
C ILE A 370 -32.84 61.76 0.70
N LYS A 371 -34.10 61.61 1.10
CA LYS A 371 -34.95 62.76 1.42
C LYS A 371 -34.47 63.32 2.76
N LYS A 372 -33.70 64.41 2.70
CA LYS A 372 -33.41 65.27 3.85
C LYS A 372 -34.72 65.65 4.55
N PRO A 373 -34.89 65.39 5.86
CA PRO A 373 -35.93 66.05 6.63
C PRO A 373 -35.46 67.47 6.98
N ARG A 374 -36.13 68.48 6.42
CA ARG A 374 -36.07 69.86 6.95
C ARG A 374 -36.82 69.87 8.27
N SER A 375 -36.12 69.94 9.40
CA SER A 375 -36.71 70.37 10.67
C SER A 375 -36.70 71.89 10.73
N SER A 376 -37.84 72.50 10.41
CA SER A 376 -38.13 73.90 10.73
C SER A 376 -38.43 74.00 12.23
N GLY A 377 -37.39 74.20 13.03
CA GLY A 377 -37.51 74.55 14.45
C GLY A 377 -37.81 76.04 14.61
N ASN A 378 -39.07 76.37 14.86
CA ASN A 378 -39.45 77.67 15.40
C ASN A 378 -39.00 77.75 16.87
N LEU A 379 -38.06 78.64 17.18
CA LEU A 379 -37.80 79.07 18.56
C LEU A 379 -37.90 80.60 18.64
N LYS A 380 -38.96 81.01 19.35
CA LYS A 380 -39.24 82.36 19.83
C LYS A 380 -38.05 82.88 20.64
N GLU A 381 -37.42 83.94 20.20
CA GLU A 381 -36.67 84.83 21.09
C GLU A 381 -37.66 85.55 22.00
N LYS A 382 -37.55 85.31 23.32
CA LYS A 382 -38.05 86.20 24.35
C LYS A 382 -36.84 86.80 25.05
N SER A 383 -36.79 88.13 24.95
CA SER A 383 -35.96 89.05 25.73
C SER A 383 -35.99 88.74 27.23
N ASP A 384 -34.84 88.89 27.89
CA ASP A 384 -34.81 89.47 29.23
C ASP A 384 -33.59 90.37 29.40
N THR A 385 -33.90 91.59 29.83
CA THR A 385 -32.99 92.67 30.17
C THR A 385 -32.82 92.65 31.68
N VAL A 386 -31.58 92.57 32.20
CA VAL A 386 -31.29 93.05 33.56
C VAL A 386 -29.93 93.74 33.58
N VAL A 387 -30.02 95.00 34.03
CA VAL A 387 -28.95 95.97 34.30
C VAL A 387 -28.36 95.73 35.70
N LYS A 388 -27.06 96.04 35.86
CA LYS A 388 -26.32 96.57 37.05
C LYS A 388 -24.96 95.88 37.16
N SER A 389 -23.82 96.54 37.39
CA SER A 389 -23.46 97.93 37.66
C SER A 389 -22.00 98.13 37.25
#